data_AF-A0A1G8NUT2-F1
#
_entry.id   AF-A0A1G8NUT2-F1
#
_cell.length_a   1.000
_cell.length_b   1.000
_cell.length_c   1.000
_cell.angle_alpha   90.00
_cell.angle_beta   90.00
_cell.angle_gamma   90.00
#
_symmetry.space_group_name_H-M   'P 1'
#
loop_
_entity.id
_entity.type
_entity.pdbx_description
1 polymer ?
#
loop_
_entity_poly.entity_id
_entity_poly.type
_entity_poly.pdbx_seq_one_letter_code
_entity_poly.pdbx_strand_id
1 'polypeptide(L)'
;MLNRKGPALQRDTALGALLPAFFWASMGAAFGFPGAEGLQSEFPEVVPRVRGVWIDERFASAVMLGLIAVGYGLDRRSQAGQDRP
;
A
#
# COMPACT_ATOMS: atom_id res chain seq x y z
N MET A 1 10.16 5.66 -28.05
CA MET A 1 9.47 5.55 -26.75
C MET A 1 8.13 6.27 -26.88
N LEU A 2 6.99 5.58 -26.78
CA LEU A 2 5.68 6.22 -26.88
C LEU A 2 5.44 7.07 -25.62
N ASN A 3 5.43 8.39 -25.78
CA ASN A 3 4.99 9.35 -24.78
C ASN A 3 3.47 9.23 -24.60
N ARG A 4 3.01 8.26 -23.80
CA ARG A 4 1.58 8.13 -23.45
C ARG A 4 1.24 9.28 -22.50
N LYS A 5 0.43 10.24 -22.96
CA LYS A 5 -0.15 11.31 -22.14
C LYS A 5 -1.66 11.18 -22.12
N GLY A 6 -2.30 11.67 -21.05
CA GLY A 6 -3.76 11.73 -20.95
C GLY A 6 -4.43 10.47 -20.39
N PRO A 7 -5.74 10.26 -20.65
CA PRO A 7 -6.60 9.32 -19.92
C PRO A 7 -6.13 7.86 -19.91
N ALA A 8 -5.42 7.44 -20.96
CA ALA A 8 -4.87 6.08 -21.09
C ALA A 8 -3.74 5.82 -20.07
N LEU A 9 -2.85 6.79 -19.84
CA LEU A 9 -1.80 6.68 -18.84
C LEU A 9 -2.39 6.59 -17.42
N GLN A 10 -3.40 7.41 -17.15
CA GLN A 10 -4.08 7.45 -15.86
C GLN A 10 -4.79 6.12 -15.53
N ARG A 11 -5.41 5.49 -16.54
CA ARG A 11 -6.02 4.16 -16.41
C ARG A 11 -4.99 3.06 -16.21
N ASP A 12 -3.87 3.12 -16.94
CA ASP A 12 -2.76 2.16 -16.79
C ASP A 12 -2.16 2.24 -15.38
N THR A 13 -1.94 3.44 -14.83
CA THR A 13 -1.44 3.63 -13.46
C THR A 13 -2.44 3.15 -12.41
N ALA A 14 -3.73 3.44 -12.58
CA ALA A 14 -4.77 2.96 -11.67
C ALA A 14 -4.82 1.42 -11.63
N LEU A 15 -4.76 0.78 -12.80
CA LEU A 15 -4.71 -0.68 -12.90
C LEU A 15 -3.44 -1.26 -12.27
N GLY A 16 -2.29 -0.61 -12.46
CA GLY A 16 -1.02 -1.01 -11.84
C GLY A 16 -1.01 -0.89 -10.31
N ALA A 17 -1.70 0.11 -9.76
CA ALA A 17 -1.79 0.32 -8.31
C ALA A 17 -2.80 -0.62 -7.61
N LEU A 18 -3.80 -1.14 -8.34
CA LEU A 18 -4.83 -2.00 -7.76
C LEU A 18 -4.29 -3.31 -7.20
N LEU A 19 -3.35 -3.96 -7.89
CA LEU A 19 -2.80 -5.25 -7.45
C LEU A 19 -2.09 -5.17 -6.09
N PRO A 20 -1.08 -4.28 -5.90
CA PRO A 20 -0.45 -4.14 -4.60
C PRO A 20 -1.43 -3.60 -3.55
N ALA A 21 -2.35 -2.70 -3.92
CA ALA A 21 -3.37 -2.21 -2.98
C ALA A 21 -4.25 -3.35 -2.46
N PHE A 22 -4.73 -4.21 -3.35
CA PHE A 22 -5.56 -5.37 -3.01
C PHE A 22 -4.80 -6.37 -2.13
N PHE A 23 -3.54 -6.66 -2.47
CA PHE A 23 -2.69 -7.56 -1.69
C PHE A 23 -2.52 -7.06 -0.25
N TRP A 24 -2.08 -5.81 -0.08
CA TRP A 24 -1.83 -5.25 1.26
C TRP A 24 -3.11 -5.00 2.04
N ALA A 25 -4.21 -4.64 1.37
CA ALA A 25 -5.52 -4.51 2.00
C ALA A 25 -6.05 -5.85 2.51
N SER A 26 -5.91 -6.91 1.71
CA SER A 26 -6.32 -8.26 2.11
C SER A 26 -5.48 -8.78 3.26
N MET A 27 -4.16 -8.54 3.22
CA MET A 27 -3.25 -8.89 4.33
C MET A 27 -3.60 -8.13 5.61
N GLY A 28 -3.86 -6.83 5.53
CA GLY A 28 -4.32 -6.03 6.68
C GLY A 28 -5.68 -6.48 7.21
N ALA A 29 -6.62 -6.81 6.31
CA ALA A 29 -7.96 -7.25 6.67
C ALA A 29 -7.98 -8.61 7.39
N ALA A 30 -7.04 -9.50 7.07
CA ALA A 30 -6.88 -10.78 7.77
C ALA A 30 -6.69 -10.59 9.29
N PHE A 31 -6.06 -9.49 9.69
CA PHE A 31 -5.82 -9.14 11.09
C PHE A 31 -7.00 -8.46 11.81
N GLY A 32 -8.06 -8.11 11.08
CA GLY A 32 -9.30 -7.58 11.65
C GLY A 32 -10.17 -8.65 12.32
N PHE A 33 -9.87 -9.94 12.10
CA PHE A 33 -10.56 -11.05 12.75
C PHE A 33 -9.99 -11.30 14.16
N PRO A 34 -10.84 -11.37 15.20
CA PRO A 34 -10.39 -11.68 16.55
C PRO A 34 -9.81 -13.10 16.59
N GLY A 35 -8.53 -13.23 16.97
CA GLY A 35 -7.78 -14.50 16.97
C GLY A 35 -6.85 -14.71 15.77
N ALA A 36 -6.85 -13.82 14.77
CA ALA A 36 -5.83 -13.79 13.74
C ALA A 36 -4.55 -13.15 14.29
N GLU A 37 -3.78 -13.93 15.02
CA GLU A 37 -2.44 -13.56 15.47
C GLU A 37 -1.44 -13.98 14.37
N GLY A 38 -0.62 -13.03 13.91
CA GLY A 38 0.38 -13.27 12.86
C GLY A 38 1.56 -14.07 13.40
N LEU A 39 2.76 -13.84 12.87
CA LEU A 39 3.97 -14.51 13.33
C LEU A 39 4.24 -14.33 14.85
N GLN A 40 3.57 -13.35 15.47
CA GLN A 40 3.49 -13.14 16.92
C GLN A 40 2.90 -14.30 17.73
N SER A 41 1.98 -15.08 17.16
CA SER A 41 1.32 -16.20 17.84
C SER A 41 2.21 -17.43 17.94
N GLU A 42 3.01 -17.65 16.89
CA GLU A 42 3.89 -18.81 16.78
C GLU A 42 5.30 -18.51 17.30
N PHE A 43 5.78 -17.26 17.23
CA PHE A 43 7.16 -16.88 17.58
C PHE A 43 7.27 -15.51 18.28
N PRO A 44 6.80 -15.37 19.52
CA PRO A 44 6.82 -14.10 20.27
C PRO A 44 8.24 -13.58 20.57
N GLU A 45 9.26 -14.43 20.52
CA GLU A 45 10.66 -14.07 20.79
C GLU A 45 11.35 -13.35 19.62
N VAL A 46 10.74 -13.35 18.42
CA VAL A 46 11.37 -12.91 17.17
C VAL A 46 10.77 -11.62 16.63
N VAL A 47 9.64 -11.15 17.17
CA VAL A 47 8.96 -9.93 16.71
C VAL A 47 9.44 -8.72 17.52
N PRO A 48 10.30 -7.85 16.96
CA PRO A 48 10.86 -6.72 17.68
C PRO A 48 9.79 -5.67 17.96
N ARG A 49 9.70 -5.28 19.24
CA ARG A 49 8.82 -4.22 19.71
C ARG A 49 9.62 -2.93 19.82
N VAL A 50 9.43 -2.01 18.88
CA VAL A 50 10.15 -0.74 18.87
C VAL A 50 9.24 0.35 19.42
N ARG A 51 9.60 0.91 20.58
CA ARG A 51 8.86 1.99 21.26
C ARG A 51 7.36 1.70 21.47
N GLY A 52 7.01 0.46 21.80
CA GLY A 52 5.63 0.05 22.05
C GLY A 52 4.79 -0.22 20.80
N VAL A 53 5.33 0.03 19.60
CA VAL A 53 4.72 -0.39 18.34
C VAL A 53 5.30 -1.74 17.95
N TRP A 54 4.41 -2.67 17.63
CA TRP A 54 4.80 -3.95 17.07
C TRP A 54 5.19 -3.74 15.60
N ILE A 55 6.46 -4.00 15.25
CA ILE A 55 6.88 -4.09 13.85
C ILE A 55 6.48 -5.48 13.37
N ASP A 56 5.20 -5.61 13.04
CA ASP A 56 4.56 -6.83 12.59
C ASP A 56 3.98 -6.66 11.19
N GLU A 57 3.41 -7.72 10.62
CA GLU A 57 2.79 -7.74 9.30
C GLU A 57 1.64 -6.71 9.17
N ARG A 58 0.97 -6.39 10.29
CA ARG A 58 -0.01 -5.30 10.39
C ARG A 58 0.60 -3.92 10.16
N PHE A 59 1.79 -3.67 10.71
CA PHE A 59 2.51 -2.42 10.52
C PHE A 59 3.00 -2.31 9.07
N ALA A 60 3.58 -3.39 8.53
CA ALA A 60 4.03 -3.44 7.14
C ALA A 60 2.89 -3.20 6.14
N SER A 61 1.74 -3.84 6.34
CA SER A 61 0.56 -3.67 5.47
C SER A 61 -0.03 -2.26 5.53
N ALA A 62 -0.15 -1.68 6.72
CA ALA A 62 -0.59 -0.29 6.88
C ALA A 62 0.38 0.71 6.21
N VAL A 63 1.69 0.52 6.39
CA VAL A 63 2.72 1.38 5.77
C VAL A 63 2.66 1.26 4.25
N MET A 64 2.57 0.05 3.71
CA MET A 64 2.55 -0.16 2.26
C MET A 64 1.27 0.38 1.61
N LEU A 65 0.11 0.23 2.25
CA LEU A 65 -1.12 0.88 1.79
C LEU A 65 -1.01 2.40 1.81
N GLY A 66 -0.39 2.96 2.85
CA GLY A 66 -0.09 4.38 2.92
C GLY A 66 0.80 4.84 1.76
N LEU A 67 1.88 4.10 1.48
CA LEU A 67 2.78 4.40 0.37
C LEU A 67 2.09 4.31 -0.99
N ILE A 68 1.21 3.33 -1.20
CA ILE A 68 0.43 3.20 -2.44
C ILE A 68 -0.52 4.39 -2.61
N ALA A 69 -1.23 4.77 -1.54
CA ALA A 69 -2.13 5.92 -1.57
C ALA A 69 -1.39 7.23 -1.84
N VAL A 70 -0.22 7.43 -1.20
CA VAL A 70 0.63 8.60 -1.43
C VAL A 70 1.18 8.61 -2.85
N GLY A 71 1.72 7.49 -3.34
CA GLY A 71 2.24 7.36 -4.70
C GLY A 71 1.18 7.66 -5.75
N TYR A 72 -0.02 7.09 -5.60
CA TYR A 72 -1.14 7.35 -6.50
C TYR A 72 -1.62 8.81 -6.43
N GLY A 73 -1.66 9.40 -5.23
CA GLY A 73 -2.02 10.80 -5.03
C GLY A 73 -1.02 11.77 -5.67
N LEU A 74 0.28 11.49 -5.55
CA LEU A 74 1.35 12.28 -6.18
C LEU A 74 1.31 12.16 -7.71
N ASP A 75 1.14 10.95 -8.24
CA ASP A 75 1.00 10.70 -9.68
C ASP A 75 -0.20 11.47 -10.26
N ARG A 76 -1.36 11.41 -9.59
CA ARG A 76 -2.56 12.16 -9.99
C ARG A 76 -2.32 13.67 -10.05
N ARG A 77 -1.57 14.23 -9.08
CA ARG A 77 -1.22 15.67 -9.07
C ARG A 77 -0.23 16.03 -10.17
N SER A 78 0.75 15.16 -10.42
CA SER A 78 1.74 15.36 -11.50
C SER A 78 1.07 15.38 -12.87
N GLN A 79 0.11 14.48 -13.11
CA GLN A 79 -0.65 14.46 -14.36
C GLN A 79 -1.56 15.69 -14.50
N ALA A 80 -2.22 16.14 -13.43
CA ALA A 80 -3.04 17.36 -13.44
C ALA A 80 -2.22 18.65 -13.68
N GLY A 81 -0.95 18.68 -13.27
CA GLY A 81 -0.02 19.78 -13.56
C GLY A 81 0.51 19.76 -15.00
N GLN A 82 0.61 18.57 -15.61
CA GLN A 82 1.06 18.36 -16.98
C GLN A 82 0.00 18.75 -18.03
N ASP A 83 -1.29 18.74 -17.66
CA ASP A 83 -2.44 19.11 -18.50
C ASP A 83 -2.72 20.64 -18.51
N ARG A 84 -1.92 21.46 -17.80
CA ARG A 84 -1.98 22.92 -17.93
C ARG A 84 -1.05 23.39 -19.07
N PRO A 85 -1.54 24.21 -20.02
CA PRO A 85 -0.75 24.72 -21.14
C PRO A 85 0.37 25.66 -20.71
#